data_AF-A0AAV4HIV2-F1
#
_entry.id   AF-A0AAV4HIV2-F1
#
_cell.length_a   1.000
_cell.length_b   1.000
_cell.length_c   1.000
_cell.angle_alpha   90.00
_cell.angle_beta   90.00
_cell.angle_gamma   90.00
#
_symmetry.space_group_name_H-M   'P 1'
#
loop_
_entity.id
_entity.type
_entity.pdbx_description
1 polymer ?
#
loop_
_entity_poly.entity_id
_entity_poly.type
_entity_poly.pdbx_seq_one_letter_code
_entity_poly.pdbx_strand_id
1 'polypeptide(L)'
;MQHRLGQYWQQHSNVYKLQAHEYGKYSTNYKAEAEAPQEAAKVLVNSEASHHAKVVLLTDARSVLDALDSTKCPEVNARAQAITTLSLTASKLVLQWIPGHVDIFGNDVADQLAKEGGMMEQIQHNPSYNEAKTLINSALDCHWRQEHPQHNSKDAIHKLSRAEQVTIFRLRTGHNRLKHHLFSRFKIGDGPNCPCGANRQDAQHVLQDCPLLEDARLKYWPESREMNQKLYGSALQLGITAEFIYASDLTI
;
A
#
# COMPACT_ATOMS: atom_id res chain seq x y z
N MET A 1 12.72 -0.64 -7.81
CA MET A 1 12.27 -1.98 -8.22
C MET A 1 12.36 -1.99 -9.73
N GLN A 2 13.11 -2.91 -10.35
CA GLN A 2 13.31 -2.98 -11.81
C GLN A 2 12.29 -3.97 -12.38
N HIS A 3 11.61 -3.59 -13.47
CA HIS A 3 10.43 -4.27 -14.01
C HIS A 3 10.78 -5.05 -15.30
N ARG A 4 10.01 -6.11 -15.60
CA ARG A 4 10.55 -7.40 -16.07
C ARG A 4 9.66 -8.10 -17.08
N LEU A 5 10.20 -8.70 -18.14
CA LEU A 5 9.43 -9.55 -19.07
C LEU A 5 10.22 -10.82 -19.41
N GLY A 6 9.61 -11.97 -19.16
CA GLY A 6 10.19 -13.29 -19.45
C GLY A 6 9.15 -14.20 -20.06
N GLN A 7 9.54 -14.94 -21.09
CA GLN A 7 8.64 -15.75 -21.89
C GLN A 7 9.21 -17.15 -22.11
N TYR A 8 8.32 -18.12 -21.94
CA TYR A 8 8.58 -19.54 -22.15
C TYR A 8 7.49 -20.14 -23.02
N TRP A 9 7.88 -20.89 -24.06
CA TRP A 9 6.94 -21.69 -24.84
C TRP A 9 7.53 -23.03 -25.26
N GLN A 10 6.67 -24.04 -25.29
CA GLN A 10 6.96 -25.43 -25.62
C GLN A 10 6.14 -25.86 -26.84
N GLN A 11 6.81 -26.39 -27.87
CA GLN A 11 6.14 -27.03 -29.01
C GLN A 11 6.05 -28.55 -28.80
N HIS A 12 5.09 -29.22 -29.46
CA HIS A 12 4.89 -30.68 -29.46
C HIS A 12 6.16 -31.52 -29.71
N SER A 13 7.22 -30.92 -30.27
CA SER A 13 8.54 -31.52 -30.52
C SER A 13 9.57 -31.32 -29.40
N ASN A 14 9.17 -30.90 -28.18
CA ASN A 14 10.06 -30.55 -27.06
C ASN A 14 11.08 -29.42 -27.38
N VAL A 15 10.76 -28.57 -28.36
CA VAL A 15 11.55 -27.37 -28.63
C VAL A 15 11.11 -26.29 -27.65
N TYR A 16 12.06 -25.87 -26.82
CA TYR A 16 11.90 -24.76 -25.88
C TYR A 16 12.56 -23.53 -26.47
N LYS A 17 11.88 -22.40 -26.41
CA LYS A 17 12.46 -21.09 -26.70
C LYS A 17 12.25 -20.20 -25.48
N LEU A 18 13.33 -19.56 -25.08
CA LEU A 18 13.42 -18.68 -23.91
C LEU A 18 13.71 -17.28 -24.44
N GLN A 19 12.90 -16.31 -24.04
CA GLN A 19 13.16 -14.91 -24.33
C GLN A 19 13.04 -14.09 -23.06
N ALA A 20 14.10 -13.33 -22.77
CA ALA A 20 14.11 -12.28 -21.77
C ALA A 20 14.20 -10.96 -22.52
N HIS A 21 13.35 -10.00 -22.14
CA HIS A 21 13.37 -8.66 -22.70
C HIS A 21 13.67 -7.66 -21.59
N GLU A 22 14.55 -6.70 -21.89
CA GLU A 22 14.74 -5.52 -21.07
C GLU A 22 13.47 -4.68 -21.08
N TYR A 23 13.07 -4.20 -19.91
CA TYR A 23 11.89 -3.37 -19.77
C TYR A 23 12.22 -2.17 -18.87
N GLY A 24 12.17 -0.98 -19.47
CA GLY A 24 12.82 0.24 -18.98
C GLY A 24 12.72 0.45 -17.45
N LYS A 25 13.77 1.04 -16.86
CA LYS A 25 13.99 1.24 -15.41
C LYS A 25 12.78 1.76 -14.61
N TYR A 26 11.85 2.43 -15.29
CA TYR A 26 10.70 3.13 -14.73
C TYR A 26 9.33 2.53 -15.10
N SER A 27 9.30 1.38 -15.78
CA SER A 27 8.05 0.68 -16.09
C SER A 27 7.36 0.18 -14.81
N THR A 28 6.10 -0.24 -14.88
CA THR A 28 5.40 -0.87 -13.74
C THR A 28 5.36 -2.39 -13.92
N ASN A 29 5.22 -3.16 -12.83
CA ASN A 29 5.03 -4.62 -12.91
C ASN A 29 3.86 -4.96 -13.84
N TYR A 30 2.73 -4.28 -13.65
CA TYR A 30 1.54 -4.47 -14.47
C TYR A 30 1.79 -4.23 -15.96
N LYS A 31 2.56 -3.18 -16.32
CA LYS A 31 2.87 -2.91 -17.73
C LYS A 31 3.71 -4.02 -18.35
N ALA A 32 4.70 -4.51 -17.63
CA ALA A 32 5.55 -5.59 -18.11
C ALA A 32 4.77 -6.92 -18.21
N GLU A 33 3.94 -7.22 -17.22
CA GLU A 33 3.01 -8.37 -17.23
C GLU A 33 1.99 -8.27 -18.38
N ALA A 34 1.48 -7.08 -18.69
CA ALA A 34 0.53 -6.88 -19.78
C ALA A 34 1.15 -7.00 -21.18
N GLU A 35 2.45 -6.71 -21.30
CA GLU A 35 3.17 -6.81 -22.58
C GLU A 35 3.72 -8.21 -22.85
N ALA A 36 3.91 -9.04 -21.81
CA ALA A 36 4.40 -10.40 -21.97
C ALA A 36 3.52 -11.26 -22.90
N PRO A 37 2.17 -11.29 -22.78
CA PRO A 37 1.34 -12.02 -23.75
C PRO A 37 1.37 -11.41 -25.16
N GLN A 38 1.59 -10.10 -25.30
CA GLN A 38 1.63 -9.43 -26.60
C GLN A 38 2.89 -9.78 -27.38
N GLU A 39 4.05 -9.70 -26.74
CA GLU A 39 5.32 -10.10 -27.34
C GLU A 39 5.31 -11.59 -27.71
N ALA A 40 4.73 -12.44 -26.85
CA ALA A 40 4.53 -13.86 -27.15
C ALA A 40 3.67 -14.04 -28.41
N ALA A 41 2.59 -13.28 -28.52
CA ALA A 41 1.72 -13.33 -29.68
C ALA A 41 2.42 -12.85 -30.96
N LYS A 42 3.24 -11.78 -30.90
CA LYS A 42 4.01 -11.29 -32.06
C LYS A 42 4.97 -12.36 -32.59
N VAL A 43 5.66 -13.06 -31.69
CA VAL A 43 6.58 -14.15 -32.07
C VAL A 43 5.83 -15.29 -32.73
N LEU A 44 4.66 -15.66 -32.19
CA LEU A 44 3.85 -16.74 -32.73
C LEU A 44 3.22 -16.38 -34.08
N VAL A 45 2.73 -15.16 -34.28
CA VAL A 45 2.19 -14.69 -35.57
C VAL A 45 3.22 -14.80 -36.70
N ASN A 46 4.50 -14.55 -36.41
CA ASN A 46 5.58 -14.64 -37.39
C ASN A 46 6.11 -16.06 -37.61
N SER A 47 5.56 -17.07 -36.93
CA SER A 47 5.99 -18.47 -37.04
C SER A 47 5.03 -19.29 -37.87
N GLU A 48 5.49 -19.87 -38.99
CA GLU A 48 4.65 -20.74 -39.83
C GLU A 48 4.10 -21.96 -39.09
N ALA A 49 4.77 -22.39 -38.01
CA ALA A 49 4.36 -23.52 -37.19
C ALA A 49 3.13 -23.24 -36.31
N SER A 50 2.75 -21.98 -36.12
CA SER A 50 1.59 -21.58 -35.31
C SER A 50 0.30 -21.48 -36.13
N HIS A 51 0.42 -21.36 -37.47
CA HIS A 51 -0.73 -21.28 -38.37
C HIS A 51 -1.58 -22.54 -38.27
N HIS A 52 -2.88 -22.39 -37.99
CA HIS A 52 -3.82 -23.48 -37.74
C HIS A 52 -3.48 -24.39 -36.53
N ALA A 53 -2.57 -23.99 -35.65
CA ALA A 53 -2.29 -24.71 -34.40
C ALA A 53 -3.28 -24.34 -33.29
N LYS A 54 -3.38 -25.19 -32.27
CA LYS A 54 -4.03 -24.84 -31.00
C LYS A 54 -2.96 -24.19 -30.11
N VAL A 55 -3.20 -22.96 -29.69
CA VAL A 55 -2.29 -22.15 -28.89
C VAL A 55 -2.91 -21.86 -27.52
N VAL A 56 -2.12 -22.02 -26.47
CA VAL A 56 -2.49 -21.64 -25.10
C VAL A 56 -1.42 -20.69 -24.57
N LEU A 57 -1.84 -19.48 -24.16
CA LEU A 57 -0.98 -18.54 -23.45
C LEU A 57 -1.31 -18.62 -21.95
N LEU A 58 -0.30 -18.92 -21.15
CA LEU A 58 -0.42 -19.02 -19.70
C LEU A 58 0.16 -17.76 -19.05
N THR A 59 -0.54 -17.19 -18.07
CA THR A 59 -0.06 -16.04 -17.29
C THR A 59 -0.55 -16.12 -15.85
N ASP A 60 0.27 -15.69 -14.90
CA ASP A 60 -0.13 -15.54 -13.50
C ASP A 60 -0.72 -14.17 -13.16
N ALA A 61 -0.66 -13.23 -14.10
CA ALA A 61 -1.22 -11.89 -14.00
C ALA A 61 -2.71 -11.88 -14.35
N ARG A 62 -3.57 -12.25 -13.38
CA ARG A 62 -5.04 -12.24 -13.56
C ARG A 62 -5.58 -10.90 -14.07
N SER A 63 -5.01 -9.79 -13.58
CA SER A 63 -5.37 -8.43 -13.97
C SER A 63 -5.19 -8.16 -15.48
N VAL A 64 -4.24 -8.83 -16.13
CA VAL A 64 -4.00 -8.71 -17.57
C VAL A 64 -5.13 -9.37 -18.35
N LEU A 65 -5.60 -10.55 -17.90
CA LEU A 65 -6.74 -11.22 -18.54
C LEU A 65 -8.04 -10.43 -18.37
N ASP A 66 -8.28 -9.93 -17.16
CA ASP A 66 -9.45 -9.08 -16.88
C ASP A 66 -9.45 -7.82 -17.77
N ALA A 67 -8.28 -7.22 -18.00
CA ALA A 67 -8.13 -6.07 -18.88
C ALA A 67 -8.42 -6.41 -20.36
N LEU A 68 -7.95 -7.57 -20.83
CA LEU A 68 -8.17 -8.04 -22.20
C LEU A 68 -9.64 -8.42 -22.49
N ASP A 69 -10.36 -8.91 -21.48
CA ASP A 69 -11.79 -9.22 -21.57
C ASP A 69 -12.67 -7.94 -21.55
N SER A 70 -12.13 -6.84 -21.00
CA SER A 70 -12.86 -5.58 -20.90
C SER A 70 -12.87 -4.79 -22.22
N THR A 71 -14.03 -4.75 -22.91
CA THR A 71 -14.28 -3.95 -24.12
C THR A 71 -14.27 -2.42 -23.90
N LYS A 72 -13.90 -1.94 -22.71
CA LYS A 72 -14.09 -0.53 -22.29
C LYS A 72 -12.88 0.39 -22.51
N CYS A 73 -11.72 -0.14 -22.91
CA CYS A 73 -10.50 0.67 -23.11
C CYS A 73 -9.96 0.59 -24.55
N PRO A 74 -10.14 1.64 -25.38
CA PRO A 74 -9.57 1.72 -26.73
C PRO A 74 -8.05 1.55 -26.79
N GLU A 75 -7.32 1.98 -25.75
CA GLU A 75 -5.86 1.77 -25.64
C GLU A 75 -5.47 0.29 -25.45
N VAL A 76 -6.31 -0.51 -24.77
CA VAL A 76 -6.09 -1.96 -24.63
C VAL A 76 -6.33 -2.65 -25.97
N ASN A 77 -7.32 -2.20 -26.77
CA ASN A 77 -7.53 -2.70 -28.13
C ASN A 77 -6.36 -2.38 -29.08
N ALA A 78 -5.70 -1.22 -28.92
CA ALA A 78 -4.49 -0.90 -29.68
C ALA A 78 -3.27 -1.76 -29.26
N ARG A 79 -3.15 -2.09 -27.97
CA ARG A 79 -2.08 -2.95 -27.45
C ARG A 79 -2.33 -4.45 -27.69
N ALA A 80 -3.59 -4.88 -27.84
CA ALA A 80 -4.00 -6.27 -28.08
C ALA A 80 -4.01 -6.70 -29.56
N GLN A 81 -3.42 -5.91 -30.45
CA GLN A 81 -3.36 -6.20 -31.88
C GLN A 81 -2.67 -7.54 -32.18
N ALA A 82 -1.57 -7.85 -31.48
CA ALA A 82 -0.83 -9.09 -31.72
C ALA A 82 -1.64 -10.32 -31.30
N ILE A 83 -2.29 -10.26 -30.13
CA ILE A 83 -3.19 -11.34 -29.65
C ILE A 83 -4.39 -11.50 -30.59
N THR A 84 -4.98 -10.39 -31.05
CA THR A 84 -6.08 -10.42 -32.02
C THR A 84 -5.66 -11.09 -33.33
N THR A 85 -4.52 -10.70 -33.88
CA THR A 85 -3.97 -11.31 -35.10
C THR A 85 -3.71 -12.80 -34.90
N LEU A 86 -3.12 -13.20 -33.77
CA LEU A 86 -2.90 -14.61 -33.45
C LEU A 86 -4.21 -15.40 -33.35
N SER A 87 -5.27 -14.79 -32.81
CA SER A 87 -6.60 -15.41 -32.74
C SER A 87 -7.18 -15.71 -34.14
N LEU A 88 -6.84 -14.87 -35.13
CA LEU A 88 -7.29 -15.05 -36.52
C LEU A 88 -6.47 -16.09 -37.29
N THR A 89 -5.19 -16.28 -36.95
CA THR A 89 -4.28 -17.19 -37.67
C THR A 89 -4.17 -18.58 -37.03
N ALA A 90 -4.39 -18.69 -35.72
CA ALA A 90 -4.42 -19.95 -34.99
C ALA A 90 -5.76 -20.67 -35.18
N SER A 91 -5.78 -22.01 -35.06
CA SER A 91 -7.03 -22.78 -35.07
C SER A 91 -7.85 -22.57 -33.79
N LYS A 92 -7.16 -22.38 -32.66
CA LYS A 92 -7.79 -22.05 -31.38
C LYS A 92 -6.77 -21.31 -30.51
N LEU A 93 -7.15 -20.16 -29.98
CA LEU A 93 -6.37 -19.43 -28.98
C LEU A 93 -7.09 -19.51 -27.62
N VAL A 94 -6.33 -19.87 -26.58
CA VAL A 94 -6.81 -19.85 -25.19
C VAL A 94 -5.87 -18.99 -24.36
N LEU A 95 -6.41 -18.02 -23.65
CA LEU A 95 -5.71 -17.30 -22.60
C LEU A 95 -6.11 -17.90 -21.25
N GLN A 96 -5.15 -18.39 -20.48
CA GLN A 96 -5.44 -19.10 -19.23
C GLN A 96 -4.62 -18.51 -18.09
N TRP A 97 -5.33 -18.16 -17.01
CA TRP A 97 -4.67 -17.79 -15.76
C TRP A 97 -4.14 -19.03 -15.06
N ILE A 98 -2.93 -18.94 -14.52
CA ILE A 98 -2.34 -19.94 -13.64
C ILE A 98 -1.90 -19.29 -12.32
N PRO A 99 -1.98 -19.99 -11.18
CA PRO A 99 -1.39 -19.49 -9.94
C PRO A 99 0.14 -19.33 -10.09
N GLY A 100 0.67 -18.19 -9.64
CA GLY A 100 2.11 -17.98 -9.50
C GLY A 100 2.67 -18.65 -8.24
N HIS A 101 3.97 -18.95 -8.24
CA HIS A 101 4.72 -19.49 -7.09
C HIS A 101 4.19 -20.82 -6.52
N VAL A 102 3.71 -21.72 -7.39
CA VAL A 102 3.24 -23.06 -7.00
C VAL A 102 3.96 -24.18 -7.79
N ASP A 103 5.24 -23.99 -8.07
CA ASP A 103 6.13 -24.97 -8.72
C ASP A 103 5.66 -25.43 -10.12
N ILE A 104 5.09 -24.51 -10.91
CA ILE A 104 4.80 -24.76 -12.32
C ILE A 104 6.05 -24.43 -13.13
N PHE A 105 6.78 -25.47 -13.56
CA PHE A 105 8.08 -25.34 -14.24
C PHE A 105 8.14 -24.22 -15.30
N GLY A 106 7.18 -24.18 -16.24
CA GLY A 106 7.17 -23.16 -17.29
C GLY A 106 6.93 -21.74 -16.77
N ASN A 107 6.15 -21.59 -15.70
CA ASN A 107 5.93 -20.30 -15.04
C ASN A 107 7.18 -19.85 -14.28
N ASP A 108 7.81 -20.76 -13.54
CA ASP A 108 9.02 -20.44 -12.78
C ASP A 108 10.19 -20.05 -13.71
N VAL A 109 10.28 -20.71 -14.88
CA VAL A 109 11.23 -20.34 -15.94
C VAL A 109 10.89 -18.96 -16.52
N ALA A 110 9.63 -18.66 -16.80
CA ALA A 110 9.22 -17.33 -17.27
C ALA A 110 9.52 -16.24 -16.23
N ASP A 111 9.25 -16.50 -14.94
CA ASP A 111 9.58 -15.60 -13.83
C ASP A 111 11.09 -15.37 -13.69
N GLN A 112 11.87 -16.43 -13.88
CA GLN A 112 13.33 -16.35 -13.83
C GLN A 112 13.88 -15.53 -15.00
N LEU A 113 13.38 -15.76 -16.22
CA LEU A 113 13.74 -14.95 -17.39
C LEU A 113 13.33 -13.48 -17.21
N ALA A 114 12.18 -13.24 -16.59
CA ALA A 114 11.73 -11.89 -16.29
C ALA A 114 12.70 -11.21 -15.31
N LYS A 115 13.16 -11.92 -14.27
CA LYS A 115 14.20 -11.43 -13.33
C LYS A 115 15.50 -11.10 -14.05
N GLU A 116 15.94 -11.97 -14.97
CA GLU A 116 17.16 -11.78 -15.76
C GLU A 116 17.05 -10.57 -16.71
N GLY A 117 15.93 -10.40 -17.40
CA GLY A 117 15.67 -9.21 -18.24
C GLY A 117 15.69 -7.90 -17.46
N GLY A 118 15.26 -7.93 -16.20
CA GLY A 118 15.37 -6.77 -15.28
C GLY A 118 16.80 -6.41 -14.88
N MET A 119 17.77 -7.32 -15.04
CA MET A 119 19.19 -7.10 -14.75
C MET A 119 19.97 -6.58 -15.97
N MET A 120 19.39 -6.60 -17.17
CA MET A 120 20.02 -6.12 -18.40
C MET A 120 20.11 -4.59 -18.45
N GLU A 121 20.97 -4.05 -19.32
CA GLU A 121 21.08 -2.61 -19.55
C GLU A 121 19.78 -2.08 -20.17
N GLN A 122 19.11 -1.19 -19.45
CA GLN A 122 17.77 -0.73 -19.82
C GLN A 122 17.87 0.46 -20.78
N ILE A 123 17.25 0.34 -21.95
CA ILE A 123 17.05 1.49 -22.85
C ILE A 123 16.14 2.51 -22.14
N GLN A 124 16.63 3.74 -21.99
CA GLN A 124 15.90 4.81 -21.32
C GLN A 124 14.76 5.31 -22.21
N HIS A 125 13.53 4.95 -21.85
CA HIS A 125 12.35 5.61 -22.39
C HIS A 125 11.89 6.71 -21.43
N ASN A 126 11.38 7.81 -21.99
CA ASN A 126 10.75 8.86 -21.19
C ASN A 126 9.57 8.24 -20.41
N PRO A 127 9.55 8.37 -19.06
CA PRO A 127 8.47 7.82 -18.27
C PRO A 127 7.16 8.51 -18.62
N SER A 128 6.08 7.75 -18.67
CA SER A 128 4.73 8.30 -18.68
C SER A 128 4.47 9.12 -17.42
N TYR A 129 3.45 9.98 -17.46
CA TYR A 129 3.05 10.78 -16.30
C TYR A 129 2.81 9.91 -15.04
N ASN A 130 2.15 8.75 -15.20
CA ASN A 130 1.86 7.86 -14.08
C ASN A 130 3.12 7.19 -13.52
N GLU A 131 4.07 6.80 -14.38
CA GLU A 131 5.36 6.25 -13.96
C GLU A 131 6.17 7.31 -13.21
N ALA A 132 6.27 8.54 -13.74
CA ALA A 132 6.93 9.66 -13.09
C ALA A 132 6.30 9.98 -11.72
N LYS A 133 4.96 10.03 -11.64
CA LYS A 133 4.22 10.27 -10.39
C LYS A 133 4.51 9.19 -9.34
N THR A 134 4.49 7.92 -9.72
CA THR A 134 4.81 6.80 -8.81
C THR A 134 6.24 6.91 -8.28
N LEU A 135 7.21 7.24 -9.15
CA LEU A 135 8.61 7.40 -8.75
C LEU A 135 8.80 8.55 -7.77
N ILE A 136 8.21 9.72 -8.07
CA ILE A 136 8.28 10.89 -7.19
C ILE A 136 7.66 10.56 -5.84
N ASN A 137 6.46 9.97 -5.82
CA ASN A 137 5.80 9.61 -4.57
C ASN A 137 6.60 8.57 -3.77
N SER A 138 7.20 7.59 -4.44
CA SER A 138 8.04 6.59 -3.78
C SER A 138 9.32 7.22 -3.20
N ALA A 139 9.93 8.18 -3.91
CA ALA A 139 11.11 8.89 -3.41
C ALA A 139 10.76 9.78 -2.21
N LEU A 140 9.62 10.49 -2.27
CA LEU A 140 9.12 11.31 -1.17
C LEU A 140 8.79 10.46 0.06
N ASP A 141 8.11 9.32 -0.10
CA ASP A 141 7.80 8.40 1.01
C ASP A 141 9.08 7.83 1.64
N CYS A 142 10.06 7.44 0.82
CA CYS A 142 11.37 6.99 1.30
C CYS A 142 12.08 8.07 2.12
N HIS A 143 12.17 9.29 1.58
CA HIS A 143 12.79 10.41 2.26
C HIS A 143 12.07 10.75 3.58
N TRP A 144 10.74 10.80 3.55
CA TRP A 144 9.93 11.07 4.73
C TRP A 144 10.13 10.03 5.83
N ARG A 145 10.20 8.74 5.49
CA ARG A 145 10.48 7.66 6.47
C ARG A 145 11.87 7.77 7.08
N GLN A 146 12.86 8.24 6.32
CA GLN A 146 14.22 8.47 6.84
C GLN A 146 14.24 9.63 7.84
N GLU A 147 13.49 10.71 7.59
CA GLU A 147 13.37 11.84 8.52
C GLU A 147 12.49 11.53 9.74
N HIS A 148 11.60 10.55 9.64
CA HIS A 148 10.62 10.22 10.69
C HIS A 148 10.73 8.74 11.13
N PRO A 149 11.89 8.29 11.66
CA PRO A 149 12.10 6.89 12.03
C PRO A 149 11.16 6.43 13.16
N GLN A 150 10.70 7.37 14.00
CA GLN A 150 9.73 7.13 15.08
C GLN A 150 8.27 7.08 14.60
N HIS A 151 7.97 7.28 13.32
CA HIS A 151 6.59 7.19 12.83
C HIS A 151 6.08 5.76 12.94
N ASN A 152 5.03 5.57 13.74
CA ASN A 152 4.36 4.28 13.88
C ASN A 152 3.11 4.23 12.99
N SER A 153 3.23 3.64 11.80
CA SER A 153 2.09 3.41 10.90
C SER A 153 1.05 2.44 11.47
N LYS A 154 1.39 1.69 12.53
CA LYS A 154 0.52 0.73 13.21
C LYS A 154 -0.04 1.27 14.53
N ASP A 155 0.07 2.58 14.77
CA ASP A 155 -0.49 3.20 15.96
C ASP A 155 -2.00 2.92 16.06
N ALA A 156 -2.44 2.49 17.23
CA ALA A 156 -3.82 2.13 17.47
C ALA A 156 -4.79 3.31 17.33
N ILE A 157 -4.28 4.55 17.39
CA ILE A 157 -5.07 5.76 17.17
C ILE A 157 -5.80 5.73 15.81
N HIS A 158 -5.20 5.13 14.78
CA HIS A 158 -5.78 5.04 13.44
C HIS A 158 -7.02 4.15 13.36
N LYS A 159 -7.31 3.37 14.41
CA LYS A 159 -8.48 2.49 14.50
C LYS A 159 -9.67 3.15 15.22
N LEU A 160 -9.47 4.32 15.81
CA LEU A 160 -10.51 5.05 16.55
C LEU A 160 -11.39 5.89 15.63
N SER A 161 -12.55 6.33 16.13
CA SER A 161 -13.36 7.34 15.46
C SER A 161 -12.63 8.67 15.34
N ARG A 162 -13.06 9.54 14.41
CA ARG A 162 -12.42 10.84 14.21
C ARG A 162 -12.41 11.70 15.48
N ALA A 163 -13.47 11.64 16.28
CA ALA A 163 -13.58 12.41 17.52
C ALA A 163 -12.56 11.93 18.57
N GLU A 164 -12.47 10.62 18.78
CA GLU A 164 -11.50 10.02 19.71
C GLU A 164 -10.05 10.25 19.25
N GLN A 165 -9.78 10.15 17.95
CA GLN A 165 -8.46 10.48 17.38
C GLN A 165 -8.03 11.90 17.75
N VAL A 166 -8.95 12.88 17.62
CA VAL A 166 -8.66 14.27 17.98
C VAL A 166 -8.38 14.40 19.46
N THR A 167 -9.21 13.78 20.32
CA THR A 167 -9.00 13.75 21.77
C THR A 167 -7.61 13.21 22.13
N ILE A 168 -7.28 12.00 21.67
CA ILE A 168 -5.99 11.37 21.97
C ILE A 168 -4.81 12.18 21.42
N PHE A 169 -4.93 12.72 20.20
CA PHE A 169 -3.89 13.54 19.59
C PHE A 169 -3.64 14.83 20.40
N ARG A 170 -4.69 15.52 20.84
CA ARG A 170 -4.59 16.73 21.67
C ARG A 170 -3.98 16.45 23.05
N LEU A 171 -4.28 15.28 23.63
CA LEU A 171 -3.65 14.84 24.88
C LEU A 171 -2.16 14.55 24.69
N ARG A 172 -1.80 13.75 23.67
CA ARG A 172 -0.40 13.37 23.37
C ARG A 172 0.50 14.58 23.07
N THR A 173 -0.03 15.55 22.32
CA THR A 173 0.74 16.71 21.90
C THR A 173 0.70 17.86 22.92
N GLY A 174 -0.17 17.77 23.93
CA GLY A 174 -0.43 18.88 24.85
C GLY A 174 -1.13 20.08 24.22
N HIS A 175 -1.52 20.02 22.93
CA HIS A 175 -2.27 21.06 22.24
C HIS A 175 -3.76 20.89 22.50
N ASN A 176 -4.16 21.19 23.72
CA ASN A 176 -5.50 20.99 24.23
C ASN A 176 -6.01 22.23 24.96
N ARG A 177 -7.29 22.20 25.32
CA ARG A 177 -7.97 23.29 26.05
C ARG A 177 -7.88 23.17 27.57
N LEU A 178 -6.90 22.42 28.11
CA LEU A 178 -6.64 22.41 29.55
C LEU A 178 -5.98 23.74 29.98
N LYS A 179 -6.22 24.17 31.23
CA LYS A 179 -5.78 25.48 31.72
C LYS A 179 -4.27 25.74 31.53
N HIS A 180 -3.42 24.72 31.71
CA HIS A 180 -1.98 24.88 31.52
C HIS A 180 -1.62 25.33 30.09
N HIS A 181 -2.19 24.70 29.06
CA HIS A 181 -1.90 25.05 27.66
C HIS A 181 -2.52 26.41 27.30
N LEU A 182 -3.78 26.64 27.68
CA LEU A 182 -4.49 27.90 27.43
C LEU A 182 -3.76 29.10 28.04
N PHE A 183 -3.32 28.99 29.29
CA PHE A 183 -2.61 30.08 29.96
C PHE A 183 -1.18 30.25 29.43
N SER A 184 -0.42 29.16 29.28
CA SER A 184 0.98 29.25 28.86
C SER A 184 1.14 29.78 27.44
N ARG A 185 0.32 29.32 26.49
CA ARG A 185 0.40 29.68 25.06
C ARG A 185 -0.45 30.87 24.67
N PHE A 186 -1.67 30.98 25.18
CA PHE A 186 -2.64 31.98 24.73
C PHE A 186 -2.96 33.06 25.76
N LYS A 187 -2.46 32.94 27.01
CA LYS A 187 -2.77 33.86 28.12
C LYS A 187 -4.28 33.96 28.40
N ILE A 188 -5.00 32.86 28.17
CA ILE A 188 -6.44 32.75 28.45
C ILE A 188 -6.62 32.13 29.84
N GLY A 189 -7.50 32.74 30.65
CA GLY A 189 -7.84 32.26 32.00
C GLY A 189 -7.10 32.99 33.12
N ASP A 190 -7.40 32.57 34.34
CA ASP A 190 -6.89 33.11 35.61
C ASP A 190 -5.51 32.57 36.00
N GLY A 191 -5.11 31.43 35.43
CA GLY A 191 -3.81 30.79 35.68
C GLY A 191 -3.74 29.38 35.11
N PRO A 192 -2.57 28.71 35.20
CA PRO A 192 -2.40 27.34 34.75
C PRO A 192 -2.97 26.32 35.76
N ASN A 193 -3.33 26.77 36.97
CA ASN A 193 -3.67 25.94 38.11
C ASN A 193 -4.99 25.16 37.88
N CYS A 194 -5.00 23.91 38.33
CA CYS A 194 -6.21 23.11 38.35
C CYS A 194 -7.11 23.55 39.52
N PRO A 195 -8.46 23.50 39.37
CA PRO A 195 -9.38 23.77 40.49
C PRO A 195 -9.18 22.90 41.74
N CYS A 196 -8.49 21.76 41.61
CA CYS A 196 -8.12 20.91 42.74
C CYS A 196 -6.98 21.49 43.62
N GLY A 197 -6.40 22.63 43.23
CA GLY A 197 -5.25 23.25 43.91
C GLY A 197 -3.88 22.90 43.30
N ALA A 198 -3.81 22.00 42.31
CA ALA A 198 -2.56 21.68 41.64
C ALA A 198 -2.05 22.86 40.79
N ASN A 199 -0.72 23.02 40.72
CA ASN A 199 -0.07 24.13 40.02
C ASN A 199 -0.26 24.14 38.49
N ARG A 200 -0.63 22.99 37.91
CA ARG A 200 -0.88 22.84 36.47
C ARG A 200 -2.01 21.86 36.21
N GLN A 201 -2.94 22.26 35.36
CA GLN A 201 -3.91 21.35 34.77
C GLN A 201 -3.43 20.94 33.37
N ASP A 202 -2.73 19.82 33.28
CA ASP A 202 -2.27 19.20 32.03
C ASP A 202 -2.76 17.74 31.93
N ALA A 203 -2.46 17.08 30.81
CA ALA A 203 -2.92 15.71 30.57
C ALA A 203 -2.38 14.73 31.63
N GLN A 204 -1.16 14.93 32.13
CA GLN A 204 -0.57 14.09 33.17
C GLN A 204 -1.40 14.20 34.45
N HIS A 205 -1.61 15.43 34.93
CA HIS A 205 -2.38 15.67 36.14
C HIS A 205 -3.81 15.14 36.01
N VAL A 206 -4.50 15.44 34.91
CA VAL A 206 -5.88 15.00 34.68
C VAL A 206 -6.00 13.47 34.64
N LEU A 207 -5.10 12.79 33.93
CA LEU A 207 -5.18 11.34 33.73
C LEU A 207 -4.62 10.51 34.89
N GLN A 208 -3.80 11.09 35.78
CA GLN A 208 -3.13 10.34 36.86
C GLN A 208 -3.47 10.86 38.26
N ASP A 209 -3.41 12.17 38.48
CA ASP A 209 -3.21 12.71 39.83
C ASP A 209 -4.39 13.55 40.34
N CYS A 210 -5.28 14.02 39.47
CA CYS A 210 -6.33 14.96 39.84
C CYS A 210 -7.33 14.31 40.82
N PRO A 211 -7.44 14.79 42.08
CA PRO A 211 -8.35 14.19 43.06
C PRO A 211 -9.82 14.47 42.71
N LEU A 212 -10.11 15.61 42.06
CA LEU A 212 -11.47 15.93 41.60
C LEU A 212 -11.98 14.98 40.50
N LEU A 213 -11.07 14.26 39.84
CA LEU A 213 -11.40 13.31 38.77
C LEU A 213 -11.15 11.86 39.20
N GLU A 214 -10.95 11.61 40.50
CA GLU A 214 -10.60 10.28 41.00
C GLU A 214 -11.72 9.25 40.77
N ASP A 215 -12.96 9.58 41.12
CA ASP A 215 -14.10 8.68 40.91
C ASP A 215 -14.32 8.35 39.43
N ALA A 216 -14.25 9.35 38.56
CA ALA A 216 -14.32 9.15 37.11
C ALA A 216 -13.14 8.29 36.63
N ARG A 217 -11.93 8.57 37.11
CA ARG A 217 -10.73 7.81 36.74
C ARG A 217 -10.85 6.36 37.19
N LEU A 218 -11.33 6.06 38.40
CA LEU A 218 -11.54 4.69 38.88
C LEU A 218 -12.66 3.97 38.13
N LYS A 219 -13.69 4.69 37.66
CA LYS A 219 -14.75 4.13 36.82
C LYS A 219 -14.23 3.62 35.47
N TYR A 220 -13.40 4.41 34.79
CA TYR A 220 -12.90 4.08 33.45
C TYR A 220 -11.57 3.30 33.47
N TRP A 221 -10.71 3.60 34.45
CA TRP A 221 -9.41 2.98 34.71
C TRP A 221 -9.37 2.39 36.13
N PRO A 222 -10.09 1.27 36.37
CA PRO A 222 -10.18 0.66 37.71
C PRO A 222 -8.84 0.13 38.21
N GLU A 223 -7.97 -0.30 37.30
CA GLU A 223 -6.59 -0.65 37.60
C GLU A 223 -5.68 0.55 37.31
N SER A 224 -4.73 0.82 38.21
CA SER A 224 -3.71 1.83 37.96
C SER A 224 -2.87 1.43 36.75
N ARG A 225 -2.71 2.37 35.82
CA ARG A 225 -2.00 2.17 34.54
C ARG A 225 -1.13 3.37 34.25
N GLU A 226 0.06 3.10 33.73
CA GLU A 226 0.99 4.15 33.35
C GLU A 226 0.43 5.06 32.26
N MET A 227 0.89 6.31 32.25
CA MET A 227 0.51 7.31 31.25
C MET A 227 0.72 6.81 29.81
N ASN A 228 1.81 6.06 29.58
CA ASN A 228 2.11 5.50 28.27
C ASN A 228 0.99 4.56 27.78
N GLN A 229 0.42 3.73 28.66
CA GLN A 229 -0.67 2.82 28.27
C GLN A 229 -1.98 3.56 27.99
N LYS A 230 -2.27 4.64 28.74
CA LYS A 230 -3.46 5.47 28.53
C LYS A 230 -3.41 6.26 27.22
N LEU A 231 -2.22 6.66 26.78
CA LEU A 231 -2.05 7.48 25.57
C LEU A 231 -1.54 6.73 24.35
N TYR A 232 -0.81 5.63 24.49
CA TYR A 232 -0.16 4.88 23.39
C TYR A 232 -0.48 3.38 23.39
N GLY A 233 -1.47 2.96 24.20
CA GLY A 233 -1.90 1.57 24.27
C GLY A 233 -2.74 1.10 23.08
N SER A 234 -3.45 0.00 23.28
CA SER A 234 -4.39 -0.59 22.32
C SER A 234 -5.57 0.34 22.00
N ALA A 235 -6.29 0.07 20.90
CA ALA A 235 -7.44 0.89 20.50
C ALA A 235 -8.51 0.93 21.59
N LEU A 236 -8.73 -0.18 22.31
CA LEU A 236 -9.63 -0.22 23.46
C LEU A 236 -9.18 0.75 24.57
N GLN A 237 -7.90 0.70 24.93
CA GLN A 237 -7.33 1.58 25.96
C GLN A 237 -7.42 3.06 25.56
N LEU A 238 -7.18 3.38 24.29
CA LEU A 238 -7.34 4.75 23.80
C LEU A 238 -8.80 5.20 23.80
N GLY A 239 -9.74 4.32 23.45
CA GLY A 239 -11.18 4.57 23.55
C GLY A 239 -11.59 4.88 24.99
N ILE A 240 -11.14 4.09 25.96
CA ILE A 240 -11.38 4.32 27.40
C ILE A 240 -10.86 5.70 27.83
N THR A 241 -9.66 6.09 27.40
CA THR A 241 -9.13 7.43 27.68
C THR A 241 -10.01 8.54 27.08
N ALA A 242 -10.49 8.36 25.85
CA ALA A 242 -11.37 9.35 25.23
C ALA A 242 -12.71 9.48 25.96
N GLU A 243 -13.34 8.35 26.32
CA GLU A 243 -14.58 8.32 27.11
C GLU A 243 -14.41 8.95 28.48
N PHE A 244 -13.30 8.66 29.18
CA PHE A 244 -12.97 9.29 30.45
C PHE A 244 -12.97 10.82 30.32
N ILE A 245 -12.35 11.36 29.26
CA ILE A 245 -12.33 12.81 29.12
C ILE A 245 -13.70 13.37 28.76
N TYR A 246 -14.47 12.72 27.89
CA TYR A 246 -15.83 13.14 27.59
C TYR A 246 -16.73 13.14 28.83
N ALA A 247 -16.52 12.22 29.76
CA ALA A 247 -17.25 12.15 31.02
C ALA A 247 -16.74 13.12 32.11
N SER A 248 -15.55 13.71 31.94
CA SER A 248 -14.90 14.56 32.95
C SER A 248 -15.28 16.05 32.83
N ASP A 249 -16.21 16.41 31.93
CA ASP A 249 -16.56 17.79 31.55
C ASP A 249 -15.35 18.66 31.13
N LEU A 250 -14.21 18.02 30.87
CA LEU A 250 -13.00 18.70 30.42
C LEU A 250 -13.12 18.92 28.92
N THR A 251 -13.09 20.18 28.51
CA THR A 251 -12.95 20.50 27.08
C THR A 251 -11.48 20.31 26.69
N ILE A 252 -11.22 19.50 25.67
CA ILE A 252 -9.87 19.24 25.12
C ILE A 252 -9.74 19.86 23.74
#